data_AF-A0A9F5MUK0-F1
#
_entry.id   AF-A0A9F5MUK0-F1
#
_cell.length_a   1.000
_cell.length_b   1.000
_cell.length_c   1.000
_cell.angle_alpha   90.00
_cell.angle_beta   90.00
_cell.angle_gamma   90.00
#
_symmetry.space_group_name_H-M   'P 1'
#
loop_
_entity.id
_entity.type
_entity.pdbx_description
1 polymer ?
#
loop_
_entity_poly.entity_id
_entity_poly.type
_entity_poly.pdbx_seq_one_letter_code
_entity_poly.pdbx_strand_id
1 'polypeptide(L)'
;KPLRESEVLASSLVNCVTQALGKLLDLWNAMGIGKELQLERMQAAKAHIEALLNEMIDEESSLKEKIENDIEIQKSQLNMLRYQLNLDPYQVDDGLTILQLEKEYRLALESALKEKQERLKKLTQLQQDDQALCTELCETPYYIPTGSIPSSIELEELKEHVTNLLKIKQQRLEEFHKLKREIRLYSKEIGHTPDGTLENNILCDDDEEEGYICLTKKYLEDLQLLIHQLQNKKESLTATKEVLVKQVQLLWDRLQWPQEKQEQFMKMTSQCSICEATKMWEEELQTLEELKKEKLKEITLKVRQEIDSYWQKCFYSDEQKAAFQPFYNDNFSEELLNQHDEELLKIKEVYEETKCLYDSIHKWEAILDRFIELEKKSTDPSRLLNRGGNLLKDERERSKIQKQLSKLGEELKKKIETWEKEHNSDFLIRSRRFLDSMAQQLQHHKLKKDQPKTSVKWDECTTPKAAMKRSAHVNTPTPNKMRKVASNLTVLKASSCNNIATNIAVAGKLSVQTKTPSKSTPLYSLYQPSLEECKKSKSTNQLSYSDFLKELTVKSSINNRILNSTLKENLDE
;
A
#
# COMPACT_ATOMS: atom_id res chain seq x y z
N LYS A 1 -11.35 92.47 41.33
CA LYS A 1 -10.88 91.71 40.13
C LYS A 1 -9.80 92.56 39.48
N PRO A 2 -8.58 92.06 39.28
CA PRO A 2 -7.61 92.77 38.44
C PRO A 2 -8.25 92.95 37.06
N LEU A 3 -8.12 94.15 36.48
CA LEU A 3 -8.54 94.41 35.10
C LEU A 3 -7.83 93.40 34.20
N ARG A 4 -8.59 92.74 33.32
CA ARG A 4 -7.98 91.79 32.38
C ARG A 4 -7.03 92.56 31.47
N GLU A 5 -5.89 92.00 31.13
CA GLU A 5 -4.90 92.65 30.25
C GLU A 5 -5.52 93.08 28.91
N SER A 6 -6.52 92.34 28.42
CA SER A 6 -7.33 92.68 27.25
C SER A 6 -8.18 93.95 27.44
N GLU A 7 -8.73 94.20 28.63
CA GLU A 7 -9.50 95.39 28.96
C GLU A 7 -8.60 96.63 29.05
N VAL A 8 -7.37 96.46 29.55
CA VAL A 8 -6.34 97.50 29.57
C VAL A 8 -5.91 97.88 28.16
N LEU A 9 -5.70 96.88 27.29
CA LEU A 9 -5.37 97.09 25.87
C LEU A 9 -6.50 97.80 25.11
N ALA A 10 -7.76 97.40 25.32
CA ALA A 10 -8.91 98.08 24.73
C ALA A 10 -8.98 99.55 25.13
N SER A 11 -8.72 99.85 26.41
CA SER A 11 -8.69 101.22 26.93
C SER A 11 -7.56 102.05 26.31
N SER A 12 -6.38 101.43 26.11
CA SER A 12 -5.24 102.06 25.42
C SER A 12 -5.57 102.38 23.95
N LEU A 13 -6.28 101.50 23.25
CA LEU A 13 -6.68 101.72 21.86
C LEU A 13 -7.63 102.92 21.73
N VAL A 14 -8.64 103.01 22.59
CA VAL A 14 -9.57 104.15 22.63
C VAL A 14 -8.80 105.45 22.81
N ASN A 15 -7.88 105.51 23.78
CA ASN A 15 -7.05 106.69 24.02
C ASN A 15 -6.17 107.05 22.80
N CYS A 16 -5.59 106.05 22.12
CA CYS A 16 -4.79 106.27 20.92
C CYS A 16 -5.63 106.89 19.79
N VAL A 17 -6.84 106.38 19.56
CA VAL A 17 -7.78 106.93 18.58
C VAL A 17 -8.18 108.36 18.94
N THR A 18 -8.51 108.63 20.21
CA THR A 18 -8.84 109.99 20.68
C THR A 18 -7.69 110.96 20.47
N GLN A 19 -6.45 110.56 20.79
CA GLN A 19 -5.27 111.41 20.61
C GLN A 19 -4.95 111.66 19.12
N ALA A 20 -5.14 110.65 18.26
CA ALA A 20 -4.96 110.79 16.81
C ALA A 20 -6.00 111.71 16.18
N LEU A 21 -7.28 111.58 16.58
CA LEU A 21 -8.36 112.46 16.12
C LEU A 21 -8.16 113.91 16.60
N GLY A 22 -7.69 114.12 17.83
CA GLY A 22 -7.34 115.45 18.34
C GLY A 22 -6.25 116.12 17.51
N LYS A 23 -5.16 115.39 17.20
CA LYS A 23 -4.08 115.89 16.33
C LYS A 23 -4.56 116.23 14.91
N LEU A 24 -5.47 115.43 14.34
CA LEU A 24 -6.05 115.71 13.02
C LEU A 24 -6.87 117.00 13.02
N LEU A 25 -7.65 117.23 14.09
CA LEU A 25 -8.43 118.46 14.25
C LEU A 25 -7.52 119.69 14.37
N ASP A 26 -6.45 119.61 15.16
CA ASP A 26 -5.46 120.67 15.30
C ASP A 26 -4.80 121.00 13.94
N LEU A 27 -4.43 119.99 13.16
CA LEU A 27 -3.85 120.14 11.82
C LEU A 27 -4.84 120.77 10.82
N TRP A 28 -6.11 120.34 10.83
CA TRP A 28 -7.13 120.91 9.94
C TRP A 28 -7.47 122.37 10.29
N ASN A 29 -7.47 122.71 11.58
CA ASN A 29 -7.63 124.08 12.05
C ASN A 29 -6.44 124.96 11.62
N ALA A 30 -5.21 124.44 11.72
CA ALA A 30 -4.01 125.15 11.26
C ALA A 30 -3.97 125.39 9.74
N MET A 31 -4.53 124.47 8.94
CA MET A 31 -4.63 124.59 7.48
C MET A 31 -5.82 125.45 7.00
N GLY A 32 -6.73 125.87 7.89
CA GLY A 32 -7.90 126.68 7.53
C GLY A 32 -9.02 125.90 6.82
N ILE A 33 -9.13 124.59 7.04
CA ILE A 33 -10.17 123.76 6.42
C ILE A 33 -11.53 124.08 7.05
N GLY A 34 -12.55 124.33 6.23
CA GLY A 34 -13.91 124.62 6.70
C GLY A 34 -14.51 123.47 7.52
N LYS A 35 -15.34 123.81 8.51
CA LYS A 35 -15.93 122.85 9.46
C LYS A 35 -16.73 121.72 8.76
N GLU A 36 -17.33 122.00 7.62
CA GLU A 36 -18.06 121.03 6.80
C GLU A 36 -17.14 119.94 6.24
N LEU A 37 -16.00 120.31 5.64
CA LEU A 37 -15.03 119.35 5.11
C LEU A 37 -14.27 118.60 6.23
N GLN A 38 -14.06 119.23 7.40
CA GLN A 38 -13.53 118.54 8.58
C GLN A 38 -14.48 117.46 9.07
N LEU A 39 -15.79 117.75 9.10
CA LEU A 39 -16.83 116.79 9.48
C LEU A 39 -16.90 115.63 8.49
N GLU A 40 -16.86 115.88 7.18
CA GLU A 40 -16.82 114.82 6.15
C GLU A 40 -15.61 113.89 6.32
N ARG A 41 -14.41 114.45 6.55
CA ARG A 41 -13.20 113.66 6.79
C ARG A 41 -13.27 112.85 8.09
N MET A 42 -13.86 113.42 9.15
CA MET A 42 -14.11 112.69 10.40
C MET A 42 -15.15 111.59 10.23
N GLN A 43 -16.20 111.83 9.45
CA GLN A 43 -17.21 110.82 9.12
C GLN A 43 -16.60 109.67 8.33
N ALA A 44 -15.71 109.94 7.37
CA ALA A 44 -14.97 108.91 6.64
C ALA A 44 -14.07 108.08 7.57
N ALA A 45 -13.32 108.73 8.48
CA ALA A 45 -12.49 108.04 9.47
C ALA A 45 -13.33 107.17 10.44
N LYS A 46 -14.46 107.70 10.91
CA LYS A 46 -15.43 106.96 11.73
C LYS A 46 -15.96 105.73 10.97
N ALA A 47 -16.39 105.91 9.73
CA ALA A 47 -16.92 104.82 8.90
C ALA A 47 -15.90 103.69 8.69
N HIS A 48 -14.61 104.02 8.48
CA HIS A 48 -13.56 103.01 8.36
C HIS A 48 -13.30 102.25 9.66
N ILE A 49 -13.32 102.93 10.82
CA ILE A 49 -13.14 102.28 12.12
C ILE A 49 -14.34 101.39 12.45
N GLU A 50 -15.57 101.87 12.21
CA GLU A 50 -16.80 101.09 12.41
C GLU A 50 -16.84 99.87 11.49
N ALA A 51 -16.45 100.02 10.22
CA ALA A 51 -16.40 98.91 9.27
C ALA A 51 -15.43 97.81 9.72
N LEU A 52 -14.22 98.18 10.16
CA LEU A 52 -13.24 97.20 10.66
C LEU A 52 -13.76 96.49 11.92
N LEU A 53 -14.30 97.23 12.90
CA LEU A 53 -14.81 96.61 14.13
C LEU A 53 -16.00 95.68 13.86
N ASN A 54 -16.89 96.04 12.94
CA ASN A 54 -17.99 95.18 12.53
C ASN A 54 -17.47 93.93 11.81
N GLU A 55 -16.47 94.05 10.92
CA GLU A 55 -15.81 92.90 10.27
C GLU A 55 -15.21 91.94 11.32
N MET A 56 -14.50 92.46 12.33
CA MET A 56 -13.97 91.65 13.44
C MET A 56 -15.09 90.93 14.22
N ILE A 57 -16.17 91.63 14.53
CA ILE A 57 -17.32 91.06 15.27
C ILE A 57 -18.04 90.01 14.43
N ASP A 58 -18.24 90.25 13.14
CA ASP A 58 -18.89 89.33 12.21
C ASP A 58 -18.06 88.06 12.04
N GLU A 59 -16.74 88.18 11.92
CA GLU A 59 -15.84 87.02 11.82
C GLU A 59 -15.81 86.18 13.11
N GLU A 60 -15.71 86.79 14.29
CA GLU A 60 -15.75 86.07 15.56
C GLU A 60 -17.14 85.45 15.83
N SER A 61 -18.22 86.13 15.43
CA SER A 61 -19.58 85.60 15.51
C SER A 61 -19.77 84.40 14.58
N SER A 62 -19.27 84.48 13.35
CA SER A 62 -19.29 83.39 12.38
C SER A 62 -18.44 82.21 12.86
N LEU A 63 -17.27 82.46 13.45
CA LEU A 63 -16.43 81.41 14.04
C LEU A 63 -17.14 80.70 15.20
N LYS A 64 -17.79 81.47 16.09
CA LYS A 64 -18.58 80.89 17.19
C LYS A 64 -19.72 80.02 16.67
N GLU A 65 -20.50 80.51 15.72
CA GLU A 65 -21.61 79.76 15.10
C GLU A 65 -21.10 78.48 14.42
N LYS A 66 -19.94 78.56 13.76
CA LYS A 66 -19.30 77.39 13.16
C LYS A 66 -18.92 76.33 14.21
N ILE A 67 -18.32 76.74 15.33
CA ILE A 67 -17.95 75.80 16.41
C ILE A 67 -19.21 75.20 17.05
N GLU A 68 -20.27 75.98 17.26
CA GLU A 68 -21.55 75.48 17.79
C GLU A 68 -22.18 74.44 16.85
N ASN A 69 -22.17 74.69 15.54
CA ASN A 69 -22.61 73.73 14.53
C ASN A 69 -21.73 72.46 14.51
N ASP A 70 -20.41 72.61 14.58
CA ASP A 70 -19.48 71.48 14.62
C ASP A 70 -19.73 70.60 15.86
N ILE A 71 -19.99 71.20 17.02
CA ILE A 71 -20.38 70.49 18.26
C ILE A 71 -21.67 69.70 18.06
N GLU A 72 -22.70 70.29 17.44
CA GLU A 72 -23.98 69.61 17.22
C GLU A 72 -23.84 68.42 16.25
N ILE A 73 -23.05 68.61 15.18
CA ILE A 73 -22.71 67.54 14.23
C ILE A 73 -21.92 66.43 14.94
N GLN A 74 -20.86 66.76 15.69
CA GLN A 74 -20.05 65.77 16.41
C GLN A 74 -20.87 65.02 17.46
N LYS A 75 -21.74 65.73 18.21
CA LYS A 75 -22.63 65.14 19.21
C LYS A 75 -23.63 64.17 18.59
N SER A 76 -24.25 64.54 17.47
CA SER A 76 -25.20 63.65 16.77
C SER A 76 -24.50 62.41 16.20
N GLN A 77 -23.32 62.58 15.59
CA GLN A 77 -22.50 61.49 15.10
C GLN A 77 -22.04 60.56 16.22
N LEU A 78 -21.58 61.10 17.35
CA LEU A 78 -21.13 60.33 18.50
C LEU A 78 -22.28 59.52 19.12
N ASN A 79 -23.46 60.12 19.31
CA ASN A 79 -24.60 59.40 19.86
C ASN A 79 -25.08 58.28 18.94
N MET A 80 -25.12 58.52 17.62
CA MET A 80 -25.43 57.48 16.65
C MET A 80 -24.40 56.34 16.69
N LEU A 81 -23.11 56.66 16.79
CA LEU A 81 -22.03 55.68 16.85
C LEU A 81 -22.04 54.88 18.16
N ARG A 82 -22.28 55.53 19.31
CA ARG A 82 -22.41 54.86 20.61
C ARG A 82 -23.63 53.95 20.65
N TYR A 83 -24.75 54.37 20.06
CA TYR A 83 -25.92 53.49 19.89
C TYR A 83 -25.57 52.25 19.06
N GLN A 84 -24.87 52.40 17.93
CA GLN A 84 -24.43 51.26 17.12
C GLN A 84 -23.43 50.35 17.85
N LEU A 85 -22.63 50.88 18.79
CA LEU A 85 -21.69 50.12 19.62
C LEU A 85 -22.34 49.47 20.85
N ASN A 86 -23.65 49.68 21.07
CA ASN A 86 -24.38 49.34 22.29
C ASN A 86 -23.78 49.95 23.56
N LEU A 87 -23.40 51.24 23.49
CA LEU A 87 -22.88 52.03 24.61
C LEU A 87 -23.89 53.11 25.02
N ASP A 88 -23.89 53.46 26.30
CA ASP A 88 -24.73 54.54 26.82
C ASP A 88 -24.42 55.90 26.15
N PRO A 89 -25.38 56.85 26.08
CA PRO A 89 -25.16 58.18 25.54
C PRO A 89 -23.99 58.91 26.22
N TYR A 90 -23.25 59.73 25.46
CA TYR A 90 -22.12 60.49 26.02
C TYR A 90 -22.63 61.65 26.90
N GLN A 91 -22.29 61.61 28.18
CA GLN A 91 -22.58 62.67 29.15
C GLN A 91 -21.35 63.57 29.29
N VAL A 92 -21.60 64.87 29.38
CA VAL A 92 -20.57 65.91 29.50
C VAL A 92 -20.81 66.68 30.80
N ASP A 93 -19.73 67.12 31.46
CA ASP A 93 -19.83 67.92 32.69
C ASP A 93 -20.46 69.31 32.45
N ASP A 94 -21.39 69.68 33.34
CA ASP A 94 -22.03 70.99 33.32
C ASP A 94 -21.01 72.08 33.70
N GLY A 95 -20.64 72.93 32.73
CA GLY A 95 -19.77 74.09 32.96
C GLY A 95 -18.62 74.28 31.97
N LEU A 96 -18.51 73.44 30.94
CA LEU A 96 -17.46 73.56 29.93
C LEU A 96 -17.69 74.73 28.97
N THR A 97 -16.60 75.39 28.59
CA THR A 97 -16.62 76.42 27.54
C THR A 97 -16.84 75.81 26.16
N ILE A 98 -17.34 76.58 25.20
CA ILE A 98 -17.64 76.12 23.83
C ILE A 98 -16.43 75.40 23.19
N LEU A 99 -15.21 75.95 23.33
CA LEU A 99 -13.99 75.33 22.81
C LEU A 99 -13.60 74.03 23.54
N GLN A 100 -13.85 73.94 24.85
CA GLN A 100 -13.60 72.70 25.59
C GLN A 100 -14.61 71.62 25.20
N LEU A 101 -15.87 72.00 25.01
CA LEU A 101 -16.96 71.13 24.60
C LEU A 101 -16.71 70.55 23.19
N GLU A 102 -16.28 71.38 22.23
CA GLU A 102 -15.83 70.92 20.91
C GLU A 102 -14.71 69.90 21.03
N LYS A 103 -13.66 70.23 21.79
CA LYS A 103 -12.51 69.35 21.96
C LYS A 103 -12.92 68.01 22.56
N GLU A 104 -13.82 68.01 23.53
CA GLU A 104 -14.28 66.81 24.19
C GLU A 104 -15.11 65.91 23.28
N TYR A 105 -16.10 66.46 22.56
CA TYR A 105 -16.88 65.70 21.60
C TYR A 105 -16.03 65.17 20.45
N ARG A 106 -15.06 65.95 19.96
CA ARG A 106 -14.13 65.50 18.92
C ARG A 106 -13.27 64.33 19.39
N LEU A 107 -12.66 64.41 20.58
CA LEU A 107 -11.85 63.32 21.13
C LEU A 107 -12.69 62.07 21.43
N ALA A 108 -13.90 62.24 21.97
CA ALA A 108 -14.81 61.13 22.22
C ALA A 108 -15.25 60.44 20.92
N LEU A 109 -15.52 61.21 19.87
CA LEU A 109 -15.85 60.69 18.53
C LEU A 109 -14.66 59.95 17.92
N GLU A 110 -13.45 60.51 17.99
CA GLU A 110 -12.21 59.83 17.55
C GLU A 110 -12.02 58.48 18.27
N SER A 111 -12.24 58.44 19.58
CA SER A 111 -12.14 57.21 20.38
C SER A 111 -13.19 56.17 19.96
N ALA A 112 -14.44 56.56 19.81
CA ALA A 112 -15.52 55.65 19.41
C ALA A 112 -15.34 55.12 17.97
N LEU A 113 -14.82 55.95 17.06
CA LEU A 113 -14.48 55.52 15.70
C LEU A 113 -13.34 54.50 15.70
N LYS A 114 -12.32 54.72 16.54
CA LYS A 114 -11.22 53.77 16.73
C LYS A 114 -11.73 52.44 17.27
N GLU A 115 -12.60 52.44 18.28
CA GLU A 115 -13.20 51.23 18.82
C GLU A 115 -14.01 50.46 17.76
N LYS A 116 -14.84 51.15 16.97
CA LYS A 116 -15.56 50.55 15.84
C LYS A 116 -14.61 49.87 14.86
N GLN A 117 -13.53 50.55 14.47
CA GLN A 117 -12.54 49.99 13.54
C GLN A 117 -11.86 48.76 14.12
N GLU A 118 -11.51 48.78 15.40
CA GLU A 118 -10.90 47.63 16.09
C GLU A 118 -11.86 46.43 16.17
N ARG A 119 -13.14 46.65 16.52
CA ARG A 119 -14.16 45.58 16.58
C ARG A 119 -14.38 44.96 15.20
N LEU A 120 -14.51 45.77 14.15
CA LEU A 120 -14.67 45.29 12.78
C LEU A 120 -13.44 44.52 12.28
N LYS A 121 -12.23 45.00 12.60
CA LYS A 121 -11.00 44.29 12.24
C LYS A 121 -10.91 42.94 12.92
N LYS A 122 -11.23 42.86 14.22
CA LYS A 122 -11.29 41.60 14.98
C LYS A 122 -12.31 40.64 14.39
N LEU A 123 -13.52 41.13 14.06
CA LEU A 123 -14.56 40.33 13.40
C LEU A 123 -14.05 39.73 12.09
N THR A 124 -13.46 40.55 11.21
CA THR A 124 -12.97 40.05 9.92
C THR A 124 -11.89 38.98 10.07
N GLN A 125 -11.00 39.13 11.06
CA GLN A 125 -9.97 38.12 11.33
C GLN A 125 -10.60 36.82 11.85
N LEU A 126 -11.45 36.92 12.88
CA LEU A 126 -12.07 35.74 13.48
C LEU A 126 -12.99 35.00 12.50
N GLN A 127 -13.72 35.72 11.63
CA GLN A 127 -14.53 35.10 10.58
C GLN A 127 -13.69 34.41 9.51
N GLN A 128 -12.51 34.95 9.17
CA GLN A 128 -11.58 34.28 8.25
C GLN A 128 -11.04 32.99 8.88
N ASP A 129 -10.63 33.04 10.14
CA ASP A 129 -10.12 31.89 10.88
C ASP A 129 -11.22 30.82 11.04
N ASP A 130 -12.43 31.23 11.42
CA ASP A 130 -13.62 30.38 11.52
C ASP A 130 -13.94 29.70 10.19
N GLN A 131 -14.04 30.47 9.11
CA GLN A 131 -14.35 29.94 7.78
C GLN A 131 -13.30 28.93 7.32
N ALA A 132 -12.01 29.20 7.55
CA ALA A 132 -10.92 28.29 7.20
C ALA A 132 -11.02 26.97 7.99
N LEU A 133 -11.22 27.05 9.31
CA LEU A 133 -11.38 25.88 10.18
C LEU A 133 -12.64 25.07 9.83
N CYS A 134 -13.76 25.74 9.57
CA CYS A 134 -14.99 25.10 9.15
C CYS A 134 -14.86 24.39 7.81
N THR A 135 -14.12 24.97 6.84
CA THR A 135 -13.86 24.27 5.57
C THR A 135 -13.02 23.01 5.73
N GLU A 136 -12.02 23.03 6.62
CA GLU A 136 -11.14 21.89 6.88
C GLU A 136 -11.84 20.79 7.69
N LEU A 137 -12.61 21.16 8.70
CA LEU A 137 -13.32 20.24 9.60
C LEU A 137 -14.70 19.82 9.08
N CYS A 138 -15.19 20.48 8.03
CA CYS A 138 -16.57 20.40 7.52
C CYS A 138 -17.62 20.71 8.60
N GLU A 139 -17.38 21.75 9.39
CA GLU A 139 -18.29 22.26 10.43
C GLU A 139 -19.05 23.50 9.95
N THR A 140 -20.10 23.90 10.67
CA THR A 140 -20.90 25.09 10.34
C THR A 140 -20.26 26.37 10.91
N PRO A 141 -19.98 27.40 10.07
CA PRO A 141 -19.46 28.68 10.54
C PRO A 141 -20.40 29.39 11.51
N TYR A 142 -19.84 30.18 12.43
CA TYR A 142 -20.61 31.01 13.34
C TYR A 142 -21.15 32.25 12.61
N TYR A 143 -22.47 32.45 12.66
CA TYR A 143 -23.13 33.50 11.91
C TYR A 143 -23.25 34.81 12.70
N ILE A 144 -22.73 35.90 12.12
CA ILE A 144 -22.97 37.27 12.58
C ILE A 144 -23.61 38.05 11.43
N PRO A 145 -24.73 38.76 11.64
CA PRO A 145 -25.40 39.53 10.59
C PRO A 145 -24.47 40.52 9.88
N THR A 146 -24.51 40.51 8.55
CA THR A 146 -23.66 41.38 7.73
C THR A 146 -24.09 42.85 7.86
N GLY A 147 -23.16 43.73 8.21
CA GLY A 147 -23.38 45.18 8.23
C GLY A 147 -23.68 45.78 9.61
N SER A 148 -23.83 44.98 10.66
CA SER A 148 -23.86 45.46 12.05
C SER A 148 -22.45 45.55 12.65
N ILE A 149 -22.27 46.43 13.64
CA ILE A 149 -21.05 46.42 14.46
C ILE A 149 -21.26 45.34 15.52
N PRO A 150 -20.37 44.35 15.64
CA PRO A 150 -20.55 43.29 16.62
C PRO A 150 -20.40 43.86 18.03
N SER A 151 -21.23 43.36 18.93
CA SER A 151 -21.12 43.60 20.36
C SER A 151 -19.87 42.91 20.92
N SER A 152 -19.45 43.34 22.12
CA SER A 152 -18.32 42.69 22.80
C SER A 152 -18.61 41.21 23.13
N ILE A 153 -19.88 40.84 23.31
CA ILE A 153 -20.30 39.48 23.65
C ILE A 153 -20.22 38.59 22.41
N GLU A 154 -20.79 39.02 21.28
CA GLU A 154 -20.72 38.27 20.02
C GLU A 154 -19.28 38.03 19.56
N LEU A 155 -18.38 39.00 19.78
CA LEU A 155 -16.94 38.83 19.49
C LEU A 155 -16.29 37.79 20.40
N GLU A 156 -16.66 37.72 21.68
CA GLU A 156 -16.12 36.73 22.60
C GLU A 156 -16.69 35.34 22.33
N GLU A 157 -17.98 35.23 21.99
CA GLU A 157 -18.61 33.96 21.56
C GLU A 157 -17.98 33.42 20.28
N LEU A 158 -17.75 34.25 19.27
CA LEU A 158 -17.06 33.85 18.05
C LEU A 158 -15.63 33.40 18.34
N LYS A 159 -14.92 34.12 19.20
CA LYS A 159 -13.57 33.75 19.62
C LYS A 159 -13.57 32.42 20.37
N GLU A 160 -14.52 32.19 21.27
CA GLU A 160 -14.68 30.91 21.96
C GLU A 160 -14.96 29.78 20.95
N HIS A 161 -15.85 30.01 19.99
CA HIS A 161 -16.15 29.05 18.92
C HIS A 161 -14.90 28.68 18.12
N VAL A 162 -14.12 29.66 17.65
CA VAL A 162 -12.83 29.44 16.96
C VAL A 162 -11.87 28.64 17.84
N THR A 163 -11.77 28.96 19.14
CA THR A 163 -10.89 28.18 20.04
C THR A 163 -11.35 26.74 20.22
N ASN A 164 -12.66 26.48 20.20
CA ASN A 164 -13.21 25.14 20.29
C ASN A 164 -12.99 24.36 18.99
N LEU A 165 -13.13 25.00 17.82
CA LEU A 165 -12.78 24.40 16.53
C LEU A 165 -11.29 24.03 16.46
N LEU A 166 -10.39 24.88 16.97
CA LEU A 166 -8.96 24.55 17.06
C LEU A 166 -8.69 23.33 17.95
N LYS A 167 -9.37 23.22 19.10
CA LYS A 167 -9.27 22.03 19.96
C LYS A 167 -9.78 20.77 19.25
N ILE A 168 -10.90 20.85 18.56
CA ILE A 168 -11.47 19.73 17.78
C ILE A 168 -10.49 19.31 16.67
N LYS A 169 -9.92 20.28 15.93
CA LYS A 169 -8.89 20.02 14.92
C LYS A 169 -7.72 19.25 15.51
N GLN A 170 -7.19 19.71 16.64
CA GLN A 170 -6.08 19.03 17.32
C GLN A 170 -6.44 17.60 17.72
N GLN A 171 -7.61 17.39 18.34
CA GLN A 171 -8.07 16.05 18.74
C GLN A 171 -8.22 15.11 17.54
N ARG A 172 -8.84 15.59 16.44
CA ARG A 172 -9.02 14.80 15.21
C ARG A 172 -7.70 14.47 14.53
N LEU A 173 -6.74 15.39 14.56
CA LEU A 173 -5.40 15.19 13.98
C LEU A 173 -4.60 14.16 14.80
N GLU A 174 -4.66 14.23 16.13
CA GLU A 174 -4.07 13.22 17.02
C GLU A 174 -4.67 11.84 16.79
N GLU A 175 -6.00 11.76 16.66
CA GLU A 175 -6.70 10.52 16.31
C GLU A 175 -6.28 10.01 14.93
N PHE A 176 -6.26 10.87 13.91
CA PHE A 176 -5.81 10.53 12.56
C PHE A 176 -4.40 9.91 12.56
N HIS A 177 -3.42 10.54 13.21
CA HIS A 177 -2.07 9.99 13.26
C HIS A 177 -2.00 8.66 14.01
N LYS A 178 -2.82 8.48 15.05
CA LYS A 178 -2.94 7.19 15.74
C LYS A 178 -3.48 6.12 14.79
N LEU A 179 -4.59 6.39 14.11
CA LEU A 179 -5.21 5.45 13.16
C LEU A 179 -4.26 5.13 12.00
N LYS A 180 -3.60 6.13 11.41
CA LYS A 180 -2.58 5.97 10.35
C LYS A 180 -1.45 5.05 10.79
N ARG A 181 -0.95 5.21 12.03
CA ARG A 181 0.10 4.34 12.59
C ARG A 181 -0.39 2.90 12.77
N GLU A 182 -1.61 2.70 13.26
CA GLU A 182 -2.21 1.38 13.43
C GLU A 182 -2.42 0.68 12.08
N ILE A 183 -2.94 1.38 11.07
CA ILE A 183 -3.11 0.85 9.71
C ILE A 183 -1.77 0.42 9.12
N ARG A 184 -0.73 1.26 9.24
CA ARG A 184 0.63 0.93 8.77
C ARG A 184 1.19 -0.30 9.47
N LEU A 185 0.99 -0.41 10.79
CA LEU A 185 1.42 -1.57 11.57
C LEU A 185 0.71 -2.85 11.12
N TYR A 186 -0.63 -2.85 11.07
CA TYR A 186 -1.40 -4.00 10.62
C TYR A 186 -1.07 -4.39 9.18
N SER A 187 -0.95 -3.42 8.28
CA SER A 187 -0.59 -3.67 6.88
C SER A 187 0.78 -4.36 6.76
N LYS A 188 1.79 -3.89 7.51
CA LYS A 188 3.13 -4.49 7.55
C LYS A 188 3.13 -5.89 8.16
N GLU A 189 2.43 -6.09 9.28
CA GLU A 189 2.34 -7.41 9.94
C GLU A 189 1.65 -8.45 9.05
N ILE A 190 0.57 -8.04 8.39
CA ILE A 190 -0.20 -8.92 7.49
C ILE A 190 0.56 -9.15 6.17
N GLY A 191 1.34 -8.17 5.70
CA GLY A 191 1.89 -8.16 4.35
C GLY A 191 0.79 -7.82 3.33
N HIS A 192 -0.09 -6.88 3.68
CA HIS A 192 -1.23 -6.50 2.85
C HIS A 192 -0.82 -5.54 1.73
N THR A 193 -1.23 -5.86 0.51
CA THR A 193 -1.19 -4.92 -0.62
C THR A 193 -2.45 -4.05 -0.58
N PRO A 194 -2.33 -2.70 -0.54
CA PRO A 194 -3.50 -1.84 -0.55
C PRO A 194 -4.32 -1.99 -1.83
N ASP A 195 -5.62 -2.18 -1.68
CA ASP A 195 -6.56 -2.43 -2.78
C ASP A 195 -7.43 -1.19 -3.09
N GLY A 196 -7.34 -0.14 -2.25
CA GLY A 196 -8.17 1.08 -2.37
C GLY A 196 -7.38 2.39 -2.44
N THR A 197 -8.02 3.44 -2.94
CA THR A 197 -7.46 4.81 -2.94
C THR A 197 -7.25 5.35 -1.53
N LEU A 198 -8.18 5.07 -0.61
CA LEU A 198 -8.08 5.45 0.80
C LEU A 198 -6.82 4.84 1.45
N GLU A 199 -6.63 3.53 1.30
CA GLU A 199 -5.47 2.80 1.84
C GLU A 199 -4.16 3.30 1.26
N ASN A 200 -4.11 3.52 -0.06
CA ASN A 200 -2.92 4.05 -0.73
C ASN A 200 -2.53 5.42 -0.18
N ASN A 201 -3.49 6.34 -0.04
CA ASN A 201 -3.22 7.68 0.49
C ASN A 201 -2.67 7.65 1.94
N ILE A 202 -3.06 6.66 2.76
CA ILE A 202 -2.59 6.54 4.16
C ILE A 202 -1.21 5.88 4.24
N LEU A 203 -0.94 4.93 3.34
CA LEU A 203 0.28 4.14 3.31
C LEU A 203 1.43 4.84 2.59
N CYS A 204 1.16 5.85 1.74
CA CYS A 204 2.21 6.70 1.17
C CYS A 204 2.99 7.45 2.26
N ASP A 205 4.30 7.55 2.11
CA ASP A 205 5.24 8.20 3.04
C ASP A 205 5.42 9.71 2.77
N ASP A 206 4.66 10.28 1.85
CA ASP A 206 4.75 11.70 1.50
C ASP A 206 4.08 12.56 2.58
N ASP A 207 4.87 12.95 3.58
CA ASP A 207 4.47 13.86 4.67
C ASP A 207 4.01 15.24 4.14
N GLU A 208 4.31 15.59 2.89
CA GLU A 208 3.89 16.85 2.24
C GLU A 208 2.38 16.91 1.94
N GLU A 209 1.70 15.76 1.78
CA GLU A 209 0.24 15.72 1.55
C GLU A 209 -0.60 15.76 2.83
N GLU A 210 0.03 15.68 4.01
CA GLU A 210 -0.68 15.70 5.31
C GLU A 210 -1.44 17.00 5.57
N GLY A 211 -1.01 18.11 4.95
CA GLY A 211 -1.67 19.42 5.07
C GLY A 211 -3.01 19.55 4.35
N TYR A 212 -3.36 18.63 3.44
CA TYR A 212 -4.59 18.68 2.63
C TYR A 212 -5.64 17.63 3.01
N ILE A 213 -5.41 16.87 4.09
CA ILE A 213 -6.33 15.82 4.52
C ILE A 213 -7.53 16.47 5.20
N CYS A 214 -8.72 16.30 4.60
CA CYS A 214 -9.97 16.71 5.24
C CYS A 214 -10.22 15.89 6.51
N LEU A 215 -10.05 16.52 7.68
CA LEU A 215 -10.28 15.94 9.01
C LEU A 215 -11.78 15.88 9.36
N THR A 216 -12.59 15.42 8.41
CA THR A 216 -14.03 15.24 8.60
C THR A 216 -14.27 14.02 9.50
N LYS A 217 -15.30 14.09 10.36
CA LYS A 217 -15.69 12.97 11.22
C LYS A 217 -15.89 11.66 10.45
N LYS A 218 -16.57 11.72 9.30
CA LYS A 218 -16.79 10.56 8.42
C LYS A 218 -15.48 9.93 7.94
N TYR A 219 -14.48 10.75 7.60
CA TYR A 219 -13.19 10.24 7.15
C TYR A 219 -12.50 9.43 8.26
N LEU A 220 -12.52 9.90 9.51
CA LEU A 220 -11.99 9.15 10.65
C LEU A 220 -12.76 7.84 10.91
N GLU A 221 -14.09 7.85 10.77
CA GLU A 221 -14.93 6.64 10.87
C GLU A 221 -14.57 5.62 9.77
N ASP A 222 -14.32 6.07 8.54
CA ASP A 222 -13.88 5.20 7.44
C ASP A 222 -12.49 4.59 7.73
N LEU A 223 -11.57 5.33 8.35
CA LEU A 223 -10.27 4.82 8.81
C LEU A 223 -10.40 3.77 9.92
N GLN A 224 -11.29 4.01 10.90
CA GLN A 224 -11.57 3.03 11.96
C GLN A 224 -12.16 1.74 11.37
N LEU A 225 -13.06 1.86 10.40
CA LEU A 225 -13.63 0.71 9.69
C LEU A 225 -12.54 -0.08 8.96
N LEU A 226 -11.61 0.60 8.30
CA LEU A 226 -10.46 -0.03 7.65
C LEU A 226 -9.59 -0.79 8.66
N ILE A 227 -9.31 -0.22 9.83
CA ILE A 227 -8.59 -0.94 10.91
C ILE A 227 -9.33 -2.21 11.30
N HIS A 228 -10.64 -2.14 11.49
CA HIS A 228 -11.45 -3.31 11.82
C HIS A 228 -11.38 -4.39 10.73
N GLN A 229 -11.41 -4.00 9.45
CA GLN A 229 -11.24 -4.92 8.33
C GLN A 229 -9.85 -5.58 8.32
N LEU A 230 -8.80 -4.81 8.58
CA LEU A 230 -7.43 -5.34 8.68
C LEU A 230 -7.27 -6.29 9.88
N GLN A 231 -7.87 -5.99 11.02
CA GLN A 231 -7.90 -6.87 12.19
C GLN A 231 -8.57 -8.21 11.87
N ASN A 232 -9.77 -8.17 11.28
CA ASN A 232 -10.49 -9.39 10.90
C ASN A 232 -9.68 -10.22 9.88
N LYS A 233 -9.01 -9.56 8.92
CA LYS A 233 -8.13 -10.23 7.95
C LYS A 233 -6.91 -10.86 8.63
N LYS A 234 -6.29 -10.17 9.60
CA LYS A 234 -5.19 -10.71 10.41
C LYS A 234 -5.63 -11.97 11.16
N GLU A 235 -6.78 -11.91 11.83
CA GLU A 235 -7.33 -13.06 12.58
C GLU A 235 -7.60 -14.24 11.65
N SER A 236 -8.26 -14.01 10.51
CA SER A 236 -8.52 -15.04 9.51
C SER A 236 -7.24 -15.69 8.99
N LEU A 237 -6.23 -14.88 8.60
CA LEU A 237 -4.96 -15.40 8.09
C LEU A 237 -4.13 -16.12 9.17
N THR A 238 -4.22 -15.67 10.42
CA THR A 238 -3.55 -16.35 11.53
C THR A 238 -4.21 -17.70 11.80
N ALA A 239 -5.53 -17.77 11.78
CA ALA A 239 -6.27 -19.01 11.94
C ALA A 239 -5.98 -20.02 10.81
N THR A 240 -5.92 -19.57 9.55
CA THR A 240 -5.55 -20.46 8.43
C THR A 240 -4.11 -20.95 8.56
N LYS A 241 -3.18 -20.06 8.90
CA LYS A 241 -1.79 -20.43 9.19
C LYS A 241 -1.70 -21.48 10.29
N GLU A 242 -2.42 -21.31 11.41
CA GLU A 242 -2.41 -22.29 12.51
C GLU A 242 -2.92 -23.67 12.10
N VAL A 243 -3.93 -23.73 11.23
CA VAL A 243 -4.43 -25.01 10.67
C VAL A 243 -3.37 -25.66 9.79
N LEU A 244 -2.74 -24.90 8.89
CA LEU A 244 -1.68 -25.39 8.00
C LEU A 244 -0.47 -25.89 8.80
N VAL A 245 -0.04 -25.12 9.82
CA VAL A 245 1.05 -25.52 10.73
C VAL A 245 0.75 -26.87 11.36
N LYS A 246 -0.47 -27.09 11.88
CA LYS A 246 -0.88 -28.37 12.47
C LYS A 246 -0.88 -29.50 11.44
N GLN A 247 -1.36 -29.26 10.22
CA GLN A 247 -1.35 -30.26 9.15
C GLN A 247 0.07 -30.65 8.74
N VAL A 248 0.96 -29.67 8.57
CA VAL A 248 2.37 -29.90 8.23
C VAL A 248 3.10 -30.62 9.36
N GLN A 249 2.88 -30.24 10.63
CA GLN A 249 3.46 -30.94 11.79
C GLN A 249 3.06 -32.43 11.81
N LEU A 250 1.78 -32.74 11.56
CA LEU A 250 1.33 -34.14 11.47
C LEU A 250 2.02 -34.91 10.34
N LEU A 251 2.28 -34.27 9.19
CA LEU A 251 3.02 -34.89 8.10
C LEU A 251 4.52 -35.04 8.42
N TRP A 252 5.14 -34.04 9.06
CA TRP A 252 6.52 -34.14 9.53
C TRP A 252 6.71 -35.31 10.51
N ASP A 253 5.79 -35.50 11.45
CA ASP A 253 5.82 -36.63 12.39
C ASP A 253 5.67 -37.99 11.67
N ARG A 254 4.72 -38.09 10.73
CA ARG A 254 4.48 -39.34 9.97
C ARG A 254 5.60 -39.69 9.01
N LEU A 255 6.22 -38.70 8.37
CA LEU A 255 7.31 -38.88 7.42
C LEU A 255 8.69 -38.91 8.11
N GLN A 256 8.75 -38.73 9.43
CA GLN A 256 9.98 -38.63 10.22
C GLN A 256 10.93 -37.56 9.67
N TRP A 257 10.39 -36.36 9.41
CA TRP A 257 11.14 -35.27 8.79
C TRP A 257 12.26 -34.78 9.72
N PRO A 258 13.48 -34.50 9.23
CA PRO A 258 14.60 -34.10 10.08
C PRO A 258 14.31 -32.83 10.89
N GLN A 259 14.53 -32.89 12.21
CA GLN A 259 14.26 -31.78 13.13
C GLN A 259 15.01 -30.49 12.74
N GLU A 260 16.24 -30.60 12.24
CA GLU A 260 17.03 -29.46 11.76
C GLU A 260 16.33 -28.69 10.64
N LYS A 261 15.65 -29.39 9.72
CA LYS A 261 14.89 -28.75 8.63
C LYS A 261 13.60 -28.11 9.14
N GLN A 262 12.93 -28.73 10.12
CA GLN A 262 11.74 -28.15 10.77
C GLN A 262 12.09 -26.83 11.45
N GLU A 263 13.18 -26.79 12.22
CA GLU A 263 13.65 -25.60 12.93
C GLU A 263 14.05 -24.47 11.95
N GLN A 264 14.74 -24.81 10.86
CA GLN A 264 15.09 -23.85 9.81
C GLN A 264 13.83 -23.24 9.16
N PHE A 265 12.84 -24.07 8.83
CA PHE A 265 11.60 -23.62 8.22
C PHE A 265 10.76 -22.75 9.16
N MET A 266 10.62 -23.14 10.44
CA MET A 266 9.95 -22.35 11.48
C MET A 266 10.61 -20.98 11.69
N LYS A 267 11.95 -20.94 11.68
CA LYS A 267 12.70 -19.68 11.78
C LYS A 267 12.42 -18.78 10.58
N MET A 268 12.42 -19.32 9.36
CA MET A 268 12.15 -18.55 8.15
C MET A 268 10.71 -17.98 8.16
N THR A 269 9.71 -18.78 8.49
CA THR A 269 8.30 -18.35 8.57
C THR A 269 7.98 -17.40 9.72
N SER A 270 8.84 -17.32 10.76
CA SER A 270 8.71 -16.35 11.85
C SER A 270 9.19 -14.94 11.48
N GLN A 271 10.02 -14.81 10.45
CA GLN A 271 10.61 -13.54 10.03
C GLN A 271 9.81 -12.83 8.92
N CYS A 272 8.89 -13.56 8.29
CA CYS A 272 8.05 -13.05 7.21
C CYS A 272 6.71 -12.49 7.74
N SER A 273 6.02 -11.74 6.89
CA SER A 273 4.64 -11.31 7.16
C SER A 273 3.70 -12.51 7.26
N ILE A 274 2.51 -12.31 7.85
CA ILE A 274 1.54 -13.41 8.02
C ILE A 274 1.14 -14.00 6.67
N CYS A 275 0.88 -13.18 5.65
CA CYS A 275 0.50 -13.63 4.31
C CYS A 275 1.61 -14.46 3.64
N GLU A 276 2.85 -13.98 3.68
CA GLU A 276 4.00 -14.72 3.14
C GLU A 276 4.23 -16.02 3.90
N ALA A 277 4.12 -16.00 5.22
CA ALA A 277 4.24 -17.19 6.04
C ALA A 277 3.16 -18.22 5.68
N THR A 278 1.89 -17.81 5.56
CA THR A 278 0.79 -18.70 5.15
C THR A 278 1.07 -19.35 3.80
N LYS A 279 1.54 -18.59 2.80
CA LYS A 279 1.92 -19.15 1.49
C LYS A 279 3.04 -20.18 1.59
N MET A 280 4.09 -19.88 2.37
CA MET A 280 5.17 -20.85 2.59
C MET A 280 4.66 -22.13 3.25
N TRP A 281 3.74 -22.04 4.22
CA TRP A 281 3.11 -23.21 4.84
C TRP A 281 2.25 -24.01 3.87
N GLU A 282 1.52 -23.35 2.96
CA GLU A 282 0.74 -24.02 1.89
C GLU A 282 1.65 -24.77 0.91
N GLU A 283 2.75 -24.13 0.48
CA GLU A 283 3.75 -24.74 -0.41
C GLU A 283 4.44 -25.94 0.26
N GLU A 284 4.88 -25.80 1.52
CA GLU A 284 5.47 -26.91 2.28
C GLU A 284 4.47 -28.06 2.44
N LEU A 285 3.20 -27.78 2.75
CA LEU A 285 2.15 -28.79 2.82
C LEU A 285 2.02 -29.54 1.49
N GLN A 286 1.96 -28.82 0.37
CA GLN A 286 1.86 -29.41 -0.96
C GLN A 286 3.07 -30.31 -1.27
N THR A 287 4.28 -29.84 -1.02
CA THR A 287 5.50 -30.64 -1.28
C THR A 287 5.55 -31.91 -0.43
N LEU A 288 5.10 -31.85 0.84
CA LEU A 288 5.04 -33.01 1.72
C LEU A 288 3.94 -34.00 1.31
N GLU A 289 2.80 -33.53 0.83
CA GLU A 289 1.74 -34.38 0.28
C GLU A 289 2.20 -35.10 -1.01
N GLU A 290 2.92 -34.39 -1.88
CA GLU A 290 3.54 -34.97 -3.07
C GLU A 290 4.58 -36.03 -2.70
N LEU A 291 5.42 -35.76 -1.69
CA LEU A 291 6.40 -36.73 -1.18
C LEU A 291 5.72 -37.94 -0.54
N LYS A 292 4.63 -37.74 0.23
CA LYS A 292 3.80 -38.84 0.75
C LYS A 292 3.29 -39.71 -0.39
N LYS A 293 2.77 -39.10 -1.46
CA LYS A 293 2.25 -39.81 -2.64
C LYS A 293 3.35 -40.57 -3.39
N GLU A 294 4.54 -39.99 -3.53
CA GLU A 294 5.69 -40.65 -4.16
C GLU A 294 6.17 -41.85 -3.34
N LYS A 295 6.26 -41.71 -2.01
CA LYS A 295 6.60 -42.82 -1.11
C LYS A 295 5.58 -43.94 -1.16
N LEU A 296 4.31 -43.58 -1.16
CA LEU A 296 3.21 -44.54 -1.28
C LEU A 296 3.26 -45.28 -2.61
N LYS A 297 3.52 -44.57 -3.72
CA LYS A 297 3.77 -45.17 -5.03
C LYS A 297 4.94 -46.16 -4.99
N GLU A 298 6.06 -45.80 -4.39
CA GLU A 298 7.23 -46.69 -4.26
C GLU A 298 6.87 -47.99 -3.52
N ILE A 299 6.13 -47.88 -2.40
CA ILE A 299 5.70 -49.02 -1.59
C ILE A 299 4.68 -49.87 -2.37
N THR A 300 3.64 -49.28 -2.95
CA THR A 300 2.62 -50.01 -3.72
C THR A 300 3.25 -50.75 -4.91
N LEU A 301 4.23 -50.15 -5.60
CA LEU A 301 4.95 -50.83 -6.69
C LEU A 301 5.77 -52.03 -6.19
N LYS A 302 6.42 -51.93 -5.02
CA LYS A 302 7.10 -53.09 -4.40
C LYS A 302 6.11 -54.19 -4.02
N VAL A 303 4.97 -53.83 -3.43
CA VAL A 303 3.91 -54.79 -3.12
C VAL A 303 3.37 -55.44 -4.40
N ARG A 304 3.15 -54.69 -5.48
CA ARG A 304 2.79 -55.25 -6.80
C ARG A 304 3.82 -56.22 -7.35
N GLN A 305 5.11 -55.93 -7.18
CA GLN A 305 6.19 -56.85 -7.57
C GLN A 305 6.16 -58.13 -6.73
N GLU A 306 5.89 -58.03 -5.43
CA GLU A 306 5.69 -59.21 -4.58
C GLU A 306 4.46 -60.01 -5.04
N ILE A 307 3.32 -59.35 -5.27
CA ILE A 307 2.11 -59.99 -5.78
C ILE A 307 2.40 -60.73 -7.09
N ASP A 308 3.06 -60.13 -8.08
CA ASP A 308 3.39 -60.82 -9.33
C ASP A 308 4.36 -61.99 -9.11
N SER A 309 5.34 -61.85 -8.21
CA SER A 309 6.22 -62.96 -7.84
C SER A 309 5.45 -64.13 -7.23
N TYR A 310 4.48 -63.87 -6.36
CA TYR A 310 3.63 -64.91 -5.78
C TYR A 310 2.65 -65.48 -6.80
N TRP A 311 2.08 -64.68 -7.70
CA TRP A 311 1.28 -65.18 -8.81
C TRP A 311 2.06 -66.13 -9.71
N GLN A 312 3.35 -65.84 -9.98
CA GLN A 312 4.22 -66.75 -10.71
C GLN A 312 4.46 -68.06 -9.96
N LYS A 313 4.67 -68.00 -8.63
CA LYS A 313 4.87 -69.19 -7.77
C LYS A 313 3.59 -70.05 -7.65
N CYS A 314 2.43 -69.42 -7.60
CA CYS A 314 1.13 -70.10 -7.49
C CYS A 314 0.56 -70.51 -8.86
N PHE A 315 1.24 -70.22 -9.97
CA PHE A 315 0.80 -70.50 -11.34
C PHE A 315 -0.58 -69.91 -11.70
N TYR A 316 -0.86 -68.70 -11.22
CA TYR A 316 -2.10 -67.97 -11.53
C TYR A 316 -2.26 -67.77 -13.04
N SER A 317 -3.50 -67.84 -13.51
CA SER A 317 -3.84 -67.52 -14.90
C SER A 317 -3.96 -66.02 -15.16
N ASP A 318 -3.85 -65.61 -16.42
CA ASP A 318 -4.00 -64.21 -16.81
C ASP A 318 -5.39 -63.65 -16.46
N GLU A 319 -6.43 -64.48 -16.49
CA GLU A 319 -7.80 -64.12 -16.06
C GLU A 319 -7.89 -63.91 -14.54
N GLN A 320 -7.21 -64.74 -13.74
CA GLN A 320 -7.14 -64.59 -12.29
C GLN A 320 -6.33 -63.36 -11.88
N LYS A 321 -5.24 -63.06 -12.59
CA LYS A 321 -4.49 -61.80 -12.41
C LYS A 321 -5.36 -60.58 -12.77
N ALA A 322 -6.13 -60.67 -13.85
CA ALA A 322 -7.02 -59.59 -14.28
C ALA A 322 -8.22 -59.38 -13.35
N ALA A 323 -8.59 -60.36 -12.51
CA ALA A 323 -9.67 -60.20 -11.54
C ALA A 323 -9.33 -59.13 -10.48
N PHE A 324 -8.05 -58.96 -10.13
CA PHE A 324 -7.60 -57.92 -9.20
C PHE A 324 -7.38 -56.58 -9.93
N GLN A 325 -8.48 -55.88 -10.22
CA GLN A 325 -8.49 -54.57 -10.88
C GLN A 325 -7.62 -53.49 -10.20
N PRO A 326 -7.51 -53.41 -8.86
CA PRO A 326 -6.66 -52.40 -8.20
C PRO A 326 -5.17 -52.45 -8.60
N PHE A 327 -4.70 -53.57 -9.17
CA PHE A 327 -3.34 -53.71 -9.70
C PHE A 327 -3.01 -52.70 -10.81
N TYR A 328 -3.99 -52.32 -11.62
CA TYR A 328 -3.81 -51.42 -12.77
C TYR A 328 -4.14 -49.96 -12.45
N ASN A 329 -4.48 -49.65 -11.19
CA ASN A 329 -4.85 -48.30 -10.79
C ASN A 329 -3.61 -47.47 -10.44
N ASP A 330 -3.36 -46.37 -11.15
CA ASP A 330 -2.21 -45.48 -10.87
C ASP A 330 -2.53 -44.35 -9.88
N ASN A 331 -3.71 -44.34 -9.27
CA ASN A 331 -4.05 -43.42 -8.19
C ASN A 331 -3.55 -43.94 -6.83
N PHE A 332 -2.26 -43.70 -6.55
CA PHE A 332 -1.60 -44.12 -5.31
C PHE A 332 -2.19 -43.42 -4.08
N SER A 333 -3.11 -44.10 -3.41
CA SER A 333 -3.75 -43.70 -2.16
C SER A 333 -3.48 -44.74 -1.05
N GLU A 334 -3.70 -44.35 0.20
CA GLU A 334 -3.43 -45.22 1.35
C GLU A 334 -4.37 -46.44 1.33
N GLU A 335 -5.61 -46.21 0.91
CA GLU A 335 -6.59 -47.24 0.62
C GLU A 335 -6.13 -48.21 -0.47
N LEU A 336 -5.51 -47.69 -1.55
CA LEU A 336 -4.98 -48.54 -2.60
C LEU A 336 -3.87 -49.45 -2.06
N LEU A 337 -2.95 -48.92 -1.24
CA LEU A 337 -1.91 -49.74 -0.62
C LEU A 337 -2.51 -50.83 0.26
N ASN A 338 -3.49 -50.50 1.11
CA ASN A 338 -4.16 -51.49 1.96
C ASN A 338 -4.80 -52.63 1.14
N GLN A 339 -5.47 -52.30 0.03
CA GLN A 339 -6.03 -53.32 -0.86
C GLN A 339 -4.97 -54.25 -1.46
N HIS A 340 -3.78 -53.72 -1.76
CA HIS A 340 -2.66 -54.54 -2.25
C HIS A 340 -2.05 -55.40 -1.14
N ASP A 341 -1.93 -54.89 0.07
CA ASP A 341 -1.43 -55.66 1.22
C ASP A 341 -2.40 -56.80 1.59
N GLU A 342 -3.71 -56.55 1.58
CA GLU A 342 -4.73 -57.59 1.80
C GLU A 342 -4.67 -58.68 0.73
N GLU A 343 -4.55 -58.31 -0.55
CA GLU A 343 -4.43 -59.28 -1.63
C GLU A 343 -3.13 -60.08 -1.53
N LEU A 344 -2.02 -59.41 -1.20
CA LEU A 344 -0.75 -60.07 -0.95
C LEU A 344 -0.85 -61.07 0.21
N LEU A 345 -1.54 -60.72 1.30
CA LEU A 345 -1.78 -61.61 2.43
C LEU A 345 -2.60 -62.83 2.01
N LYS A 346 -3.72 -62.65 1.30
CA LYS A 346 -4.55 -63.74 0.78
C LYS A 346 -3.75 -64.69 -0.11
N ILE A 347 -2.95 -64.16 -1.03
CA ILE A 347 -2.12 -65.00 -1.92
C ILE A 347 -1.02 -65.71 -1.12
N LYS A 348 -0.43 -65.06 -0.12
CA LYS A 348 0.58 -65.68 0.77
C LYS A 348 -0.03 -66.82 1.58
N GLU A 349 -1.23 -66.66 2.12
CA GLU A 349 -1.96 -67.72 2.83
C GLU A 349 -2.25 -68.91 1.92
N VAL A 350 -2.85 -68.66 0.76
CA VAL A 350 -3.10 -69.70 -0.26
C VAL A 350 -1.81 -70.40 -0.65
N TYR A 351 -0.73 -69.64 -0.86
CA TYR A 351 0.58 -70.20 -1.20
C TYR A 351 1.13 -71.10 -0.09
N GLU A 352 1.11 -70.69 1.18
CA GLU A 352 1.64 -71.52 2.27
C GLU A 352 0.81 -72.81 2.47
N GLU A 353 -0.52 -72.74 2.32
CA GLU A 353 -1.39 -73.92 2.35
C GLU A 353 -1.08 -74.90 1.21
N THR A 354 -0.79 -74.37 0.01
CA THR A 354 -0.54 -75.17 -1.21
C THR A 354 0.95 -75.44 -1.47
N LYS A 355 1.86 -74.90 -0.66
CA LYS A 355 3.31 -74.98 -0.85
C LYS A 355 3.84 -76.40 -0.93
N CYS A 356 3.36 -77.27 -0.05
CA CYS A 356 3.74 -78.68 -0.04
C CYS A 356 3.33 -79.39 -1.35
N LEU A 357 2.22 -78.96 -1.95
CA LEU A 357 1.72 -79.45 -3.23
C LEU A 357 2.59 -78.92 -4.38
N TYR A 358 2.88 -77.61 -4.41
CA TYR A 358 3.80 -77.02 -5.40
C TYR A 358 5.20 -77.62 -5.36
N ASP A 359 5.77 -77.85 -4.18
CA ASP A 359 7.07 -78.53 -4.03
C ASP A 359 7.02 -79.97 -4.55
N SER A 360 5.90 -80.67 -4.34
CA SER A 360 5.69 -82.02 -4.86
C SER A 360 5.56 -82.01 -6.39
N ILE A 361 4.93 -80.98 -6.96
CA ILE A 361 4.82 -80.75 -8.41
C ILE A 361 6.19 -80.48 -9.03
N HIS A 362 6.97 -79.55 -8.47
CA HIS A 362 8.32 -79.25 -8.94
C HIS A 362 9.27 -80.44 -8.84
N LYS A 363 9.18 -81.23 -7.76
CA LYS A 363 9.94 -82.48 -7.63
C LYS A 363 9.56 -83.49 -8.71
N TRP A 364 8.27 -83.60 -9.02
CA TRP A 364 7.78 -84.48 -10.08
C TRP A 364 8.24 -84.00 -11.47
N GLU A 365 8.14 -82.71 -11.77
CA GLU A 365 8.58 -82.10 -13.04
C GLU A 365 10.09 -82.27 -13.24
N ALA A 366 10.91 -82.02 -12.21
CA ALA A 366 12.36 -82.24 -12.28
C ALA A 366 12.74 -83.71 -12.55
N ILE A 367 11.97 -84.66 -12.00
CA ILE A 367 12.17 -86.09 -12.23
C ILE A 367 11.68 -86.49 -13.63
N LEU A 368 10.62 -85.87 -14.12
CA LEU A 368 10.13 -86.04 -15.49
C LEU A 368 11.14 -85.51 -16.51
N ASP A 369 11.72 -84.34 -16.30
CA ASP A 369 12.75 -83.78 -17.17
C ASP A 369 13.99 -84.66 -17.19
N ARG A 370 14.46 -85.11 -16.03
CA ARG A 370 15.56 -86.08 -15.93
C ARG A 370 15.23 -87.39 -16.64
N PHE A 371 13.97 -87.84 -16.58
CA PHE A 371 13.51 -89.01 -17.33
C PHE A 371 13.53 -88.77 -18.84
N ILE A 372 13.05 -87.61 -19.32
CA ILE A 372 13.07 -87.21 -20.73
C ILE A 372 14.51 -87.08 -21.25
N GLU A 373 15.43 -86.55 -20.45
CA GLU A 373 16.85 -86.48 -20.80
C GLU A 373 17.47 -87.87 -20.96
N LEU A 374 17.16 -88.80 -20.06
CA LEU A 374 17.60 -90.19 -20.18
C LEU A 374 16.94 -90.91 -21.37
N GLU A 375 15.69 -90.57 -21.72
CA GLU A 375 14.99 -91.04 -22.92
C GLU A 375 15.70 -90.57 -24.21
N LYS A 376 16.06 -89.28 -24.28
CA LYS A 376 16.82 -88.70 -25.41
C LYS A 376 18.18 -89.38 -25.54
N LYS A 377 18.91 -89.56 -24.44
CA LYS A 377 20.19 -90.31 -24.39
C LYS A 377 20.03 -91.78 -24.78
N SER A 378 18.86 -92.38 -24.52
CA SER A 378 18.56 -93.77 -24.91
C SER A 378 18.22 -93.92 -26.40
N THR A 379 17.70 -92.88 -27.03
CA THR A 379 17.23 -92.88 -28.43
C THR A 379 18.33 -92.43 -29.40
N ASP A 380 19.37 -91.77 -28.88
CA ASP A 380 20.55 -91.35 -29.65
C ASP A 380 21.33 -92.55 -30.22
N PRO A 381 21.48 -92.67 -31.56
CA PRO A 381 22.24 -93.74 -32.21
C PRO A 381 23.72 -93.81 -31.76
N SER A 382 24.29 -92.69 -31.30
CA SER A 382 25.68 -92.61 -30.83
C SER A 382 25.90 -93.22 -29.43
N ARG A 383 24.82 -93.62 -28.73
CA ARG A 383 24.84 -94.31 -27.43
C ARG A 383 25.64 -95.62 -27.45
N LEU A 384 25.68 -96.31 -28.59
CA LEU A 384 26.37 -97.60 -28.77
C LEU A 384 27.91 -97.47 -28.86
N LEU A 385 28.46 -96.25 -29.00
CA LEU A 385 29.91 -96.01 -29.00
C LEU A 385 30.51 -95.93 -27.57
N ASN A 386 29.68 -95.91 -26.52
CA ASN A 386 30.15 -95.82 -25.14
C ASN A 386 30.59 -97.19 -24.59
N ARG A 387 31.89 -97.47 -24.72
CA ARG A 387 32.53 -98.69 -24.21
C ARG A 387 32.79 -98.54 -22.70
N GLY A 388 32.02 -99.23 -21.84
CA GLY A 388 32.28 -99.24 -20.39
C GLY A 388 31.08 -99.37 -19.44
N GLY A 389 30.02 -100.12 -19.77
CA GLY A 389 28.93 -100.43 -18.82
C GLY A 389 27.99 -99.27 -18.45
N ASN A 390 28.21 -98.06 -19.00
CA ASN A 390 27.31 -96.92 -18.83
C ASN A 390 25.90 -97.21 -19.36
N LEU A 391 25.76 -97.97 -20.45
CA LEU A 391 24.46 -98.36 -21.00
C LEU A 391 23.55 -99.06 -19.97
N LEU A 392 24.13 -99.97 -19.20
CA LEU A 392 23.42 -100.73 -18.18
C LEU A 392 23.15 -99.88 -16.94
N LYS A 393 24.06 -98.95 -16.60
CA LYS A 393 23.84 -97.97 -15.53
C LYS A 393 22.72 -97.00 -15.89
N ASP A 394 22.70 -96.47 -17.11
CA ASP A 394 21.68 -95.57 -17.64
C ASP A 394 20.31 -96.29 -17.73
N GLU A 395 20.27 -97.56 -18.16
CA GLU A 395 19.00 -98.32 -18.20
C GLU A 395 18.49 -98.68 -16.79
N ARG A 396 19.41 -98.99 -15.86
CA ARG A 396 19.08 -99.23 -14.45
C ARG A 396 18.62 -97.94 -13.76
N GLU A 397 19.27 -96.82 -14.04
CA GLU A 397 18.91 -95.50 -13.56
C GLU A 397 17.59 -95.03 -14.15
N ARG A 398 17.37 -95.24 -15.45
CA ARG A 398 16.07 -95.03 -16.10
C ARG A 398 14.97 -95.87 -15.47
N SER A 399 15.20 -97.16 -15.26
CA SER A 399 14.22 -98.04 -14.59
C SER A 399 13.93 -97.58 -13.17
N LYS A 400 14.93 -97.04 -12.45
CA LYS A 400 14.77 -96.48 -11.10
C LYS A 400 13.98 -95.17 -11.14
N ILE A 401 14.32 -94.26 -12.05
CA ILE A 401 13.65 -92.98 -12.24
C ILE A 401 12.23 -93.18 -12.75
N GLN A 402 11.97 -94.15 -13.63
CA GLN A 402 10.63 -94.50 -14.09
C GLN A 402 9.77 -95.01 -12.94
N LYS A 403 10.31 -95.90 -12.08
CA LYS A 403 9.62 -96.34 -10.86
C LYS A 403 9.38 -95.17 -9.89
N GLN A 404 10.34 -94.26 -9.75
CA GLN A 404 10.19 -93.06 -8.91
C GLN A 404 9.16 -92.08 -9.49
N LEU A 405 9.14 -91.88 -10.81
CA LEU A 405 8.20 -91.02 -11.53
C LEU A 405 6.77 -91.54 -11.40
N SER A 406 6.56 -92.86 -11.53
CA SER A 406 5.25 -93.47 -11.30
C SER A 406 4.82 -93.35 -9.84
N LYS A 407 5.71 -93.63 -8.88
CA LYS A 407 5.39 -93.50 -7.45
C LYS A 407 5.06 -92.07 -7.04
N LEU A 408 5.88 -91.12 -7.46
CA LEU A 408 5.67 -89.70 -7.17
C LEU A 408 4.47 -89.16 -7.94
N GLY A 409 4.20 -89.65 -9.15
CA GLY A 409 2.99 -89.30 -9.90
C GLY A 409 1.71 -89.81 -9.22
N GLU A 410 1.71 -91.02 -8.65
CA GLU A 410 0.59 -91.54 -7.86
C GLU A 410 0.43 -90.81 -6.53
N GLU A 411 1.53 -90.51 -5.83
CA GLU A 411 1.53 -89.73 -4.59
C GLU A 411 1.02 -88.30 -4.83
N LEU A 412 1.50 -87.67 -5.91
CA LEU A 412 1.07 -86.34 -6.32
C LEU A 412 -0.40 -86.35 -6.76
N LYS A 413 -0.83 -87.37 -7.50
CA LYS A 413 -2.25 -87.56 -7.85
C LYS A 413 -3.13 -87.65 -6.60
N LYS A 414 -2.73 -88.45 -5.60
CA LYS A 414 -3.46 -88.54 -4.33
C LYS A 414 -3.50 -87.21 -3.58
N LYS A 415 -2.36 -86.50 -3.49
CA LYS A 415 -2.26 -85.20 -2.81
C LYS A 415 -3.12 -84.12 -3.51
N ILE A 416 -3.19 -84.14 -4.84
CA ILE A 416 -4.05 -83.24 -5.62
C ILE A 416 -5.52 -83.62 -5.44
N GLU A 417 -5.89 -84.90 -5.49
CA GLU A 417 -7.27 -85.35 -5.29
C GLU A 417 -7.78 -85.07 -3.86
N THR A 418 -6.91 -85.13 -2.83
CA THR A 418 -7.28 -84.71 -1.47
C THR A 418 -7.48 -83.21 -1.39
N TRP A 419 -6.61 -82.43 -2.04
CA TRP A 419 -6.74 -80.98 -2.09
C TRP A 419 -8.01 -80.53 -2.84
N GLU A 420 -8.31 -81.14 -4.00
CA GLU A 420 -9.52 -80.87 -4.80
C GLU A 420 -10.80 -81.15 -3.99
N LYS A 421 -10.78 -82.17 -3.12
CA LYS A 421 -11.89 -82.50 -2.21
C LYS A 421 -12.03 -81.54 -1.03
N GLU A 422 -10.91 -81.09 -0.48
CA GLU A 422 -10.90 -80.15 0.66
C GLU A 422 -11.34 -78.75 0.24
N HIS A 423 -11.01 -78.32 -0.98
CA HIS A 423 -11.30 -76.98 -1.49
C HIS A 423 -12.52 -76.93 -2.42
N ASN A 424 -13.14 -78.08 -2.73
CA ASN A 424 -14.24 -78.21 -3.70
C ASN A 424 -13.98 -77.48 -5.04
N SER A 425 -12.73 -77.51 -5.51
CA SER A 425 -12.30 -76.85 -6.73
C SER A 425 -11.18 -77.64 -7.40
N ASP A 426 -11.16 -77.69 -8.73
CA ASP A 426 -10.12 -78.39 -9.48
C ASP A 426 -8.75 -77.69 -9.30
N PHE A 427 -7.67 -78.47 -9.16
CA PHE A 427 -6.34 -77.90 -9.01
C PHE A 427 -5.80 -77.47 -10.39
N LEU A 428 -5.96 -76.18 -10.69
CA LEU A 428 -5.63 -75.56 -11.96
C LEU A 428 -4.22 -74.97 -11.94
N ILE A 429 -3.37 -75.38 -12.89
CA ILE A 429 -2.09 -74.73 -13.20
C ILE A 429 -2.26 -74.04 -14.56
N ARG A 430 -2.09 -72.71 -14.64
CA ARG A 430 -2.25 -71.93 -15.88
C ARG A 430 -3.59 -72.22 -16.60
N SER A 431 -4.69 -72.23 -15.84
CA SER A 431 -6.05 -72.56 -16.32
C SER A 431 -6.26 -73.98 -16.87
N ARG A 432 -5.39 -74.94 -16.54
CA ARG A 432 -5.60 -76.37 -16.89
C ARG A 432 -5.48 -77.24 -15.65
N ARG A 433 -6.38 -78.23 -15.53
CA ARG A 433 -6.31 -79.20 -14.44
C ARG A 433 -4.98 -79.95 -14.52
N PHE A 434 -4.20 -79.89 -13.45
CA PHE A 434 -2.84 -80.43 -13.48
C PHE A 434 -2.83 -81.94 -13.76
N LEU A 435 -3.82 -82.69 -13.25
CA LEU A 435 -3.94 -84.13 -13.51
C LEU A 435 -4.11 -84.45 -15.00
N ASP A 436 -4.81 -83.58 -15.75
CA ASP A 436 -4.99 -83.74 -17.20
C ASP A 436 -3.70 -83.38 -17.96
N SER A 437 -2.98 -82.35 -17.51
CA SER A 437 -1.66 -82.00 -18.06
C SER A 437 -0.62 -83.10 -17.80
N MET A 438 -0.60 -83.66 -16.59
CA MET A 438 0.24 -84.79 -16.20
C MET A 438 -0.10 -86.04 -17.03
N ALA A 439 -1.40 -86.33 -17.23
CA ALA A 439 -1.85 -87.43 -18.09
C ALA A 439 -1.44 -87.21 -19.55
N GLN A 440 -1.58 -85.99 -20.08
CA GLN A 440 -1.17 -85.64 -21.44
C GLN A 440 0.35 -85.74 -21.62
N GLN A 441 1.17 -85.29 -20.66
CA GLN A 441 2.63 -85.40 -20.74
C GLN A 441 3.10 -86.87 -20.70
N LEU A 442 2.49 -87.70 -19.85
CA LEU A 442 2.76 -89.14 -19.80
C LEU A 442 2.26 -89.86 -21.07
N GLN A 443 1.10 -89.47 -21.62
CA GLN A 443 0.55 -90.03 -22.87
C GLN A 443 1.36 -89.63 -24.09
N HIS A 444 1.76 -88.37 -24.24
CA HIS A 444 2.58 -87.90 -25.35
C HIS A 444 3.94 -88.61 -25.36
N HIS A 445 4.45 -88.97 -24.18
CA HIS A 445 5.66 -89.76 -24.02
C HIS A 445 5.45 -91.26 -24.36
N LYS A 446 4.30 -91.86 -24.00
CA LYS A 446 3.91 -93.21 -24.47
C LYS A 446 3.76 -93.26 -26.00
N LEU A 447 3.11 -92.26 -26.61
CA LEU A 447 2.92 -92.14 -28.06
C LEU A 447 4.24 -91.96 -28.84
N LYS A 448 5.24 -91.27 -28.28
CA LYS A 448 6.59 -91.19 -28.87
C LYS A 448 7.35 -92.52 -28.81
N LYS A 449 7.03 -93.38 -27.85
CA LYS A 449 7.57 -94.74 -27.72
C LYS A 449 6.88 -95.73 -28.68
N ASP A 450 5.61 -95.49 -29.00
CA ASP A 450 4.77 -96.35 -29.85
C ASP A 450 4.74 -95.93 -31.34
N GLN A 451 5.50 -94.92 -31.77
CA GLN A 451 5.80 -94.71 -33.18
C GLN A 451 6.73 -95.83 -33.69
N PRO A 452 6.28 -96.71 -34.60
CA PRO A 452 7.14 -97.72 -35.17
C PRO A 452 8.16 -97.05 -36.10
N LYS A 453 9.44 -97.39 -35.90
CA LYS A 453 10.47 -97.30 -36.94
C LYS A 453 9.96 -98.07 -38.17
N THR A 454 9.48 -97.38 -39.20
CA THR A 454 9.30 -98.00 -40.52
C THR A 454 10.69 -98.36 -41.05
N SER A 455 10.94 -99.65 -41.00
CA SER A 455 12.18 -100.33 -41.34
C SER A 455 12.41 -100.41 -42.85
N VAL A 456 13.64 -100.11 -43.23
CA VAL A 456 14.35 -100.52 -44.44
C VAL A 456 14.11 -102.00 -44.79
N LYS A 457 13.83 -102.31 -46.07
CA LYS A 457 14.25 -103.56 -46.70
C LYS A 457 14.66 -103.33 -48.16
N TRP A 458 15.78 -103.98 -48.47
CA TRP A 458 16.50 -104.05 -49.74
C TRP A 458 15.84 -105.05 -50.69
N ASP A 459 15.85 -104.76 -51.99
CA ASP A 459 15.75 -105.76 -53.06
C ASP A 459 16.92 -105.58 -54.03
N GLU A 460 17.54 -106.69 -54.41
CA GLU A 460 18.73 -106.82 -55.23
C GLU A 460 18.34 -107.51 -56.54
N CYS A 461 18.67 -106.93 -57.72
CA CYS A 461 19.38 -107.59 -58.82
C CYS A 461 19.55 -106.68 -60.07
N THR A 462 20.75 -106.77 -60.65
CA THR A 462 21.16 -106.51 -62.06
C THR A 462 21.44 -105.08 -62.56
N THR A 463 22.74 -104.86 -62.83
CA THR A 463 23.50 -103.78 -63.52
C THR A 463 23.15 -103.63 -65.03
N PRO A 464 23.80 -102.75 -65.86
CA PRO A 464 24.82 -101.70 -65.60
C PRO A 464 24.60 -100.35 -66.35
N LYS A 465 25.30 -99.27 -65.95
CA LYS A 465 26.26 -98.51 -66.81
C LYS A 465 26.99 -97.37 -66.08
N ALA A 466 28.26 -97.25 -66.44
CA ALA A 466 29.35 -96.37 -65.99
C ALA A 466 29.06 -94.86 -65.93
N ALA A 467 29.70 -94.13 -65.00
CA ALA A 467 30.97 -93.38 -65.24
C ALA A 467 31.21 -92.24 -64.22
N MET A 468 32.42 -92.20 -63.64
CA MET A 468 33.24 -91.00 -63.25
C MET A 468 32.67 -90.04 -62.18
N LYS A 469 33.37 -89.47 -61.18
CA LYS A 469 34.80 -89.17 -60.92
C LYS A 469 34.96 -88.79 -59.41
N ARG A 470 36.16 -88.99 -58.85
CA ARG A 470 36.66 -88.71 -57.48
C ARG A 470 36.75 -87.18 -57.17
N SER A 471 36.74 -86.68 -55.93
CA SER A 471 37.89 -86.58 -54.96
C SER A 471 37.44 -85.81 -53.69
N ALA A 472 37.62 -86.30 -52.44
CA ALA A 472 38.63 -85.94 -51.39
C ALA A 472 38.99 -84.44 -51.28
N HIS A 473 39.05 -83.73 -50.13
CA HIS A 473 39.67 -83.93 -48.79
C HIS A 473 39.10 -82.83 -47.82
N VAL A 474 38.72 -83.07 -46.53
CA VAL A 474 39.50 -83.05 -45.26
C VAL A 474 40.06 -81.69 -44.80
N ASN A 475 39.54 -81.14 -43.68
CA ASN A 475 40.24 -80.87 -42.39
C ASN A 475 39.51 -79.82 -41.52
N THR A 476 39.35 -80.14 -40.23
CA THR A 476 39.18 -79.25 -39.06
C THR A 476 40.53 -78.53 -38.74
N PRO A 477 40.75 -77.70 -37.68
CA PRO A 477 39.96 -77.42 -36.47
C PRO A 477 39.96 -75.93 -35.96
N THR A 478 39.28 -75.73 -34.81
CA THR A 478 39.40 -74.64 -33.80
C THR A 478 40.87 -74.39 -33.33
N PRO A 479 41.28 -73.36 -32.51
CA PRO A 479 40.54 -72.64 -31.44
C PRO A 479 40.98 -71.16 -31.07
N ASN A 480 40.36 -70.63 -30.01
CA ASN A 480 40.92 -69.83 -28.88
C ASN A 480 41.50 -68.39 -29.00
N LYS A 481 40.86 -67.51 -28.20
CA LYS A 481 41.40 -66.61 -27.14
C LYS A 481 42.33 -65.42 -27.48
N MET A 482 41.82 -64.26 -27.01
CA MET A 482 42.46 -63.24 -26.15
C MET A 482 43.12 -61.99 -26.75
N ARG A 483 42.81 -60.88 -26.04
CA ARG A 483 43.65 -59.70 -25.70
C ARG A 483 43.53 -58.52 -26.68
N LYS A 484 42.80 -57.45 -26.32
CA LYS A 484 43.17 -56.27 -25.49
C LYS A 484 44.06 -55.28 -26.27
N VAL A 485 43.60 -54.03 -26.36
CA VAL A 485 44.29 -52.76 -26.07
C VAL A 485 43.84 -51.64 -27.04
N ALA A 486 43.63 -50.49 -26.43
CA ALA A 486 43.16 -49.21 -26.94
C ALA A 486 44.14 -48.49 -27.88
N SER A 487 43.62 -47.50 -28.62
CA SER A 487 44.23 -46.16 -28.74
C SER A 487 43.37 -45.22 -29.61
N ASN A 488 42.80 -44.20 -28.95
CA ASN A 488 42.82 -42.75 -29.22
C ASN A 488 42.83 -42.19 -30.66
N LEU A 489 41.99 -41.16 -30.88
CA LEU A 489 42.35 -39.85 -31.49
C LEU A 489 41.17 -38.85 -31.25
N THR A 490 41.24 -37.87 -30.34
CA THR A 490 41.61 -36.42 -30.48
C THR A 490 40.94 -35.63 -31.62
N VAL A 491 40.07 -34.62 -31.35
CA VAL A 491 40.27 -33.15 -31.08
C VAL A 491 39.94 -32.30 -32.33
N LEU A 492 39.07 -31.26 -32.25
CA LEU A 492 39.31 -29.79 -32.21
C LEU A 492 37.90 -29.12 -32.01
N LYS A 493 37.56 -28.24 -31.03
CA LYS A 493 37.90 -26.81 -30.76
C LYS A 493 37.86 -25.88 -32.00
N ALA A 494 37.48 -24.60 -32.00
CA ALA A 494 36.81 -23.62 -31.12
C ALA A 494 36.89 -22.24 -31.84
N SER A 495 36.00 -21.28 -31.55
CA SER A 495 36.19 -19.78 -31.58
C SER A 495 34.80 -19.11 -31.60
N SER A 496 34.34 -18.21 -30.72
CA SER A 496 34.86 -16.97 -30.08
C SER A 496 35.04 -15.77 -31.02
N CYS A 497 34.23 -14.72 -30.81
CA CYS A 497 34.69 -13.33 -30.63
C CYS A 497 33.55 -12.39 -30.14
N ASN A 498 33.91 -11.53 -29.18
CA ASN A 498 33.20 -10.35 -28.67
C ASN A 498 33.23 -9.18 -29.66
N ASN A 499 32.41 -8.14 -29.44
CA ASN A 499 32.83 -6.75 -29.62
C ASN A 499 32.07 -5.78 -28.71
N ILE A 500 32.84 -4.78 -28.25
CA ILE A 500 32.51 -3.61 -27.43
C ILE A 500 32.57 -2.38 -28.35
N ALA A 501 31.75 -1.34 -28.12
CA ALA A 501 32.17 0.06 -28.26
C ALA A 501 31.20 1.05 -27.60
N THR A 502 31.80 1.92 -26.79
CA THR A 502 31.32 3.14 -26.15
C THR A 502 31.43 4.36 -27.08
N ASN A 503 30.62 5.42 -26.86
CA ASN A 503 31.08 6.79 -26.54
C ASN A 503 30.03 7.92 -26.73
N ILE A 504 29.93 8.75 -25.67
CA ILE A 504 30.04 10.23 -25.59
C ILE A 504 29.07 11.14 -26.40
N ALA A 505 28.30 11.96 -25.68
CA ALA A 505 28.27 13.43 -25.84
C ALA A 505 27.64 14.15 -24.63
N VAL A 506 28.30 15.25 -24.23
CA VAL A 506 27.95 16.24 -23.19
C VAL A 506 27.63 17.57 -23.87
N ALA A 507 26.56 18.26 -23.43
CA ALA A 507 26.34 19.72 -23.39
C ALA A 507 24.88 19.91 -22.90
N GLY A 508 24.46 20.82 -22.01
CA GLY A 508 25.04 22.03 -21.47
C GLY A 508 23.94 23.10 -21.39
N LYS A 509 23.89 23.83 -20.25
CA LYS A 509 23.03 24.99 -19.84
C LYS A 509 21.85 24.64 -18.93
N LEU A 510 21.84 24.97 -17.63
CA LEU A 510 21.91 26.27 -16.94
C LEU A 510 20.95 27.34 -17.51
N SER A 511 19.87 27.61 -16.76
CA SER A 511 19.45 28.99 -16.48
C SER A 511 18.62 29.05 -15.19
N VAL A 512 19.28 29.53 -14.13
CA VAL A 512 18.69 30.24 -13.00
C VAL A 512 18.26 31.63 -13.49
N GLN A 513 17.06 32.09 -13.09
CA GLN A 513 16.71 33.48 -12.71
C GLN A 513 15.20 33.51 -12.40
N THR A 514 14.73 33.59 -11.15
CA THR A 514 14.62 34.79 -10.29
C THR A 514 14.56 36.12 -11.06
N LYS A 515 13.38 36.76 -11.06
CA LYS A 515 13.15 38.19 -10.74
C LYS A 515 11.68 38.60 -10.97
N THR A 516 10.96 38.81 -9.88
CA THR A 516 9.97 39.89 -9.74
C THR A 516 10.72 41.23 -9.52
N PRO A 517 10.06 42.38 -9.29
CA PRO A 517 9.08 43.06 -10.12
C PRO A 517 9.48 44.54 -10.34
N SER A 518 8.97 45.19 -11.40
CA SER A 518 9.01 46.66 -11.51
C SER A 518 7.87 47.10 -12.43
N LYS A 519 6.77 47.62 -11.86
CA LYS A 519 6.49 49.04 -11.54
C LYS A 519 5.74 49.74 -12.68
N SER A 520 4.88 50.67 -12.27
CA SER A 520 3.94 51.51 -13.03
C SER A 520 2.71 50.76 -13.54
N THR A 521 1.47 51.13 -13.20
CA THR A 521 0.88 52.47 -13.00
C THR A 521 -0.38 52.31 -12.12
N PRO A 522 -0.86 53.37 -11.45
CA PRO A 522 -2.07 54.00 -12.03
C PRO A 522 -2.03 55.52 -11.99
N LEU A 523 -2.34 56.11 -13.14
CA LEU A 523 -2.66 57.51 -13.31
C LEU A 523 -4.01 57.77 -12.65
N TYR A 524 -4.02 58.68 -11.66
CA TYR A 524 -5.25 59.26 -11.16
C TYR A 524 -5.62 60.51 -11.96
N SER A 525 -6.92 60.59 -12.19
CA SER A 525 -7.68 61.57 -12.94
C SER A 525 -7.46 63.04 -12.52
N LEU A 526 -7.44 63.92 -13.51
CA LEU A 526 -7.55 65.37 -13.39
C LEU A 526 -8.95 65.83 -13.86
N TYR A 527 -9.62 66.57 -12.98
CA TYR A 527 -10.63 67.60 -13.22
C TYR A 527 -10.39 68.58 -12.04
N GLN A 528 -10.26 69.90 -12.14
CA GLN A 528 -10.70 70.90 -13.11
C GLN A 528 -9.93 72.24 -12.75
N PRO A 529 -10.27 73.45 -13.25
CA PRO A 529 -9.57 74.14 -14.33
C PRO A 529 -8.93 75.51 -13.98
N SER A 530 -8.20 76.05 -14.97
CA SER A 530 -8.09 77.46 -15.43
C SER A 530 -7.55 78.54 -14.48
N LEU A 531 -6.52 79.27 -14.95
CA LEU A 531 -6.67 80.68 -15.35
C LEU A 531 -5.38 81.25 -15.95
N GLU A 532 -5.51 81.77 -17.18
CA GLU A 532 -4.57 82.73 -17.79
C GLU A 532 -4.97 84.17 -17.40
N GLU A 533 -3.93 84.94 -17.15
CA GLU A 533 -3.79 86.40 -17.05
C GLU A 533 -4.98 87.33 -17.34
N CYS A 534 -5.27 88.26 -16.42
CA CYS A 534 -5.19 89.69 -16.75
C CYS A 534 -5.09 90.62 -15.51
N LYS A 535 -3.97 91.35 -15.49
CA LYS A 535 -3.82 92.79 -15.17
C LYS A 535 -4.37 93.34 -13.84
N LYS A 536 -3.39 93.63 -12.98
CA LYS A 536 -3.27 94.80 -12.09
C LYS A 536 -4.27 95.95 -12.36
N SER A 537 -5.07 96.24 -11.34
CA SER A 537 -5.40 97.61 -10.95
C SER A 537 -5.21 97.75 -9.45
N LYS A 538 -4.50 98.83 -9.08
CA LYS A 538 -4.11 99.21 -7.71
C LYS A 538 -5.31 99.17 -6.75
N SER A 539 -5.13 98.56 -5.58
CA SER A 539 -5.86 98.96 -4.38
C SER A 539 -4.87 99.17 -3.22
N THR A 540 -5.24 100.16 -2.44
CA THR A 540 -4.63 100.70 -1.23
C THR A 540 -4.18 99.65 -0.23
N ASN A 541 -2.98 99.83 0.34
CA ASN A 541 -2.58 99.19 1.59
C ASN A 541 -3.59 99.57 2.70
N GLN A 542 -4.58 98.72 2.90
CA GLN A 542 -5.38 98.66 4.11
C GLN A 542 -5.02 97.31 4.74
N LEU A 543 -4.55 97.32 6.00
CA LEU A 543 -4.35 96.08 6.74
C LEU A 543 -5.71 95.37 6.79
N SER A 544 -5.81 94.23 6.11
CA SER A 544 -7.00 93.38 6.15
C SER A 544 -6.98 92.57 7.44
N TYR A 545 -8.15 92.30 8.01
CA TYR A 545 -8.27 91.41 9.18
C TYR A 545 -7.66 90.02 8.95
N SER A 546 -7.58 89.58 7.68
CA SER A 546 -6.85 88.38 7.27
C SER A 546 -5.34 88.41 7.59
N ASP A 547 -4.71 89.59 7.63
CA ASP A 547 -3.32 89.77 8.05
C ASP A 547 -3.18 89.80 9.58
N PHE A 548 -4.21 90.27 10.30
CA PHE A 548 -4.29 90.22 11.77
C PHE A 548 -4.47 88.78 12.29
N LEU A 549 -5.33 87.98 11.66
CA LEU A 549 -5.50 86.55 11.98
C LEU A 549 -4.23 85.72 11.71
N LYS A 550 -3.48 86.03 10.64
CA LYS A 550 -2.15 85.43 10.38
C LYS A 550 -1.14 85.77 11.47
N GLU A 551 -1.16 87.01 11.97
CA GLU A 551 -0.26 87.43 13.05
C GLU A 551 -0.60 86.75 14.40
N LEU A 552 -1.89 86.52 14.67
CA LEU A 552 -2.38 85.76 15.82
C LEU A 552 -2.08 84.25 15.73
N THR A 553 -2.22 83.63 14.55
CA THR A 553 -1.86 82.20 14.35
C THR A 553 -0.35 81.98 14.37
N VAL A 554 0.46 82.93 13.89
CA VAL A 554 1.92 82.88 14.05
C VAL A 554 2.31 82.99 15.53
N LYS A 555 1.66 83.86 16.31
CA LYS A 555 1.89 83.98 17.76
C LYS A 555 1.37 82.76 18.56
N SER A 556 0.25 82.15 18.16
CA SER A 556 -0.25 80.92 18.80
C SER A 556 0.58 79.68 18.44
N SER A 557 1.16 79.61 17.23
CA SER A 557 2.13 78.56 16.83
C SER A 557 3.45 78.67 17.58
N ILE A 558 3.92 79.90 17.86
CA ILE A 558 5.09 80.15 18.72
C ILE A 558 4.80 79.74 20.18
N ASN A 559 3.61 80.06 20.71
CA ASN A 559 3.21 79.64 22.06
C ASN A 559 2.96 78.12 22.19
N ASN A 560 2.44 77.46 21.14
CA ASN A 560 2.32 76.00 21.09
C ASN A 560 3.69 75.29 20.99
N ARG A 561 4.70 75.93 20.40
CA ARG A 561 6.10 75.45 20.47
C ARG A 561 6.71 75.59 21.86
N ILE A 562 6.35 76.64 22.59
CA ILE A 562 6.82 76.88 23.96
C ILE A 562 6.14 75.89 24.94
N LEU A 563 4.83 75.64 24.81
CA LEU A 563 4.11 74.65 25.63
C LEU A 563 4.56 73.20 25.41
N ASN A 564 4.94 72.82 24.18
CA ASN A 564 5.52 71.50 23.90
C ASN A 564 7.00 71.39 24.32
N SER A 565 7.69 72.51 24.55
CA SER A 565 9.06 72.54 25.07
C SER A 565 9.09 72.36 26.59
N THR A 566 8.14 72.94 27.32
CA THR A 566 8.08 72.85 28.80
C THR A 566 7.58 71.48 29.31
N LEU A 567 6.93 70.67 28.46
CA LEU A 567 6.53 69.29 28.79
C LEU A 567 7.63 68.24 28.58
N LYS A 568 8.76 68.60 27.94
CA LYS A 568 9.88 67.67 27.69
C LYS A 568 11.02 67.79 28.71
N GLU A 569 10.99 68.79 29.60
CA GLU A 569 11.99 69.01 30.66
C GLU A 569 11.53 68.53 32.05
N ASN A 570 10.33 67.94 32.19
CA ASN A 570 9.83 67.38 33.47
C ASN A 570 9.58 65.85 33.39
N LEU A 571 10.33 65.13 32.56
CA LEU A 571 10.26 63.67 32.44
C LEU A 571 11.57 62.94 32.76
N ASP A 572 12.58 63.65 33.26
CA ASP A 572 13.77 63.07 33.89
C ASP A 572 13.95 63.66 35.31
N GLU A 573 13.04 63.27 36.22
CA GLU A 573 13.28 63.10 37.66
C GLU A 573 12.31 62.07 38.25
#